data_AF-A0A844NVQ3-F1
#
_entry.id   AF-A0A844NVQ3-F1
#
_cell.length_a   1.000
_cell.length_b   1.000
_cell.length_c   1.000
_cell.angle_alpha   90.00
_cell.angle_beta   90.00
_cell.angle_gamma   90.00
#
_symmetry.space_group_name_H-M   'P 1'
#
loop_
_entity.id
_entity.type
_entity.pdbx_description
1 polymer ?
#
loop_
_entity_poly.entity_id
_entity_poly.type
_entity_poly.pdbx_seq_one_letter_code
_entity_poly.pdbx_strand_id
1 'polypeptide(L)'
;MTSLNLRRLAAAAATFSLSFTAAAAINSAAIVSSTLSPQCLEYKVVGICYWLLCGPHGCKVKTSVKVRHYVPDAVVSSYANTGSNPWTEVSA
;
A
#
# COMPACT_ATOMS: atom_id res chain seq x y z
N MET A 1 -48.52 -4.50 -24.55
CA MET A 1 -47.64 -3.63 -23.75
C MET A 1 -46.77 -4.49 -22.81
N THR A 2 -45.72 -5.17 -23.29
CA THR A 2 -44.87 -6.02 -22.41
C THR A 2 -43.39 -6.14 -22.83
N SER A 3 -42.94 -5.51 -23.93
CA SER A 3 -41.61 -5.76 -24.49
C SER A 3 -40.52 -4.74 -24.08
N LEU A 4 -40.88 -3.58 -23.51
CA LEU A 4 -39.92 -2.46 -23.34
C LEU A 4 -39.12 -2.47 -22.01
N ASN A 5 -39.35 -3.43 -21.11
CA ASN A 5 -38.72 -3.45 -19.78
C ASN A 5 -37.56 -4.46 -19.62
N LEU A 6 -37.39 -5.41 -20.53
CA LEU A 6 -36.31 -6.41 -20.42
C LEU A 6 -34.95 -5.83 -20.85
N ARG A 7 -34.95 -4.92 -21.84
CA ARG A 7 -33.73 -4.27 -22.35
C ARG A 7 -33.10 -3.30 -21.36
N ARG A 8 -33.92 -2.62 -20.55
CA ARG A 8 -33.44 -1.66 -19.53
C ARG A 8 -32.81 -2.37 -18.32
N LEU A 9 -33.34 -3.54 -17.95
CA LEU A 9 -32.77 -4.35 -16.87
C LEU A 9 -31.45 -5.01 -17.28
N ALA A 10 -31.31 -5.46 -18.54
CA ALA A 10 -30.05 -6.01 -19.04
C ALA A 10 -28.91 -4.97 -19.08
N ALA A 11 -29.22 -3.70 -19.36
CA ALA A 11 -28.23 -2.62 -19.37
C ALA A 11 -27.72 -2.24 -17.97
N ALA A 12 -28.48 -2.51 -16.91
CA ALA A 12 -28.08 -2.24 -15.53
C ALA A 12 -27.21 -3.35 -14.91
N ALA A 13 -27.20 -4.55 -15.48
CA ALA A 13 -26.42 -5.69 -14.99
C ALA A 13 -24.97 -5.72 -15.52
N ALA A 14 -24.64 -4.91 -16.53
CA ALA A 14 -23.37 -4.99 -17.25
C ALA A 14 -22.19 -4.21 -16.61
N THR A 15 -22.40 -3.53 -15.47
CA THR A 15 -21.38 -2.64 -14.88
C THR A 15 -20.74 -3.15 -13.59
N PHE A 16 -21.04 -4.37 -13.15
CA PHE A 16 -20.39 -4.96 -11.97
C PHE A 16 -19.67 -6.27 -12.32
N SER A 17 -18.68 -6.15 -13.21
CA SER A 17 -17.68 -7.20 -13.39
C SER A 17 -16.81 -7.27 -12.13
N LEU A 18 -17.19 -8.10 -11.16
CA LEU A 18 -16.33 -8.45 -10.03
C LEU A 18 -15.17 -9.28 -10.58
N SER A 19 -14.03 -8.64 -10.81
CA SER A 19 -12.77 -9.32 -11.13
C SER A 19 -12.36 -10.17 -9.95
N PHE A 20 -12.66 -11.47 -9.99
CA PHE A 20 -12.15 -12.43 -9.03
C PHE A 20 -10.69 -12.73 -9.41
N THR A 21 -9.74 -11.99 -8.84
CA THR A 21 -8.33 -12.30 -9.02
C THR A 21 -7.99 -13.49 -8.12
N ALA A 22 -7.44 -14.56 -8.70
CA ALA A 22 -6.80 -15.59 -7.91
C ALA A 22 -5.62 -14.96 -7.16
N ALA A 23 -5.42 -15.31 -5.88
CA ALA A 23 -4.27 -14.86 -5.11
C ALA A 23 -3.00 -15.37 -5.82
N ALA A 24 -2.34 -14.48 -6.56
CA ALA A 24 -1.06 -14.77 -7.17
C ALA A 24 -0.03 -15.04 -6.06
N ALA A 25 0.89 -15.96 -6.33
CA ALA A 25 2.04 -16.17 -5.47
C ALA A 25 2.77 -14.83 -5.28
N ILE A 26 3.02 -14.46 -4.03
CA ILE A 26 3.70 -13.22 -3.64
C ILE A 26 5.06 -13.58 -3.05
N ASN A 27 6.05 -12.73 -3.24
CA ASN A 27 7.35 -12.89 -2.63
C ASN A 27 7.73 -11.66 -1.81
N SER A 28 8.82 -11.76 -1.05
CA SER A 28 9.31 -10.70 -0.18
C SER A 28 9.58 -9.41 -0.96
N ALA A 29 10.09 -9.52 -2.20
CA ALA A 29 10.33 -8.36 -3.06
C ALA A 29 9.03 -7.63 -3.45
N ALA A 30 7.96 -8.38 -3.75
CA ALA A 30 6.64 -7.83 -4.06
C ALA A 30 5.95 -7.23 -2.83
N ILE A 31 6.14 -7.82 -1.65
CA ILE A 31 5.66 -7.25 -0.38
C ILE A 31 6.37 -5.92 -0.11
N VAL A 32 7.71 -5.91 -0.16
CA VAL A 32 8.53 -4.70 0.06
C VAL A 32 8.20 -3.61 -0.95
N SER A 33 8.04 -3.94 -2.23
CA SER A 33 7.68 -2.93 -3.24
C SER A 33 6.29 -2.34 -2.98
N SER A 34 5.33 -3.15 -2.53
CA SER A 34 3.98 -2.71 -2.20
C SER A 34 3.96 -1.80 -0.97
N THR A 35 4.76 -2.11 0.06
CA THR A 35 4.85 -1.30 1.29
C THR A 35 5.59 0.01 1.08
N LEU A 36 6.49 0.09 0.09
CA LEU A 36 7.16 1.33 -0.31
C LEU A 36 6.29 2.26 -1.17
N SER A 37 5.06 1.85 -1.51
CA SER A 37 4.16 2.68 -2.30
C SER A 37 3.80 3.99 -1.56
N PRO A 38 3.63 5.11 -2.27
CA PRO A 38 3.29 6.40 -1.64
C PRO A 38 1.98 6.37 -0.84
N GLN A 39 1.05 5.50 -1.23
CA GLN A 39 -0.23 5.31 -0.55
C GLN A 39 -0.09 4.58 0.79
N CYS A 40 0.83 3.61 0.90
CA CYS A 40 1.06 2.87 2.14
C CYS A 40 1.91 3.66 3.14
N LEU A 41 2.99 4.30 2.66
CA LEU A 41 3.88 5.08 3.53
C LEU A 41 3.23 6.34 4.10
N GLU A 42 2.16 6.83 3.47
CA GLU A 42 1.48 8.08 3.81
C GLU A 42 2.48 9.22 4.07
N TYR A 43 3.47 9.33 3.19
CA TYR A 43 4.64 10.16 3.40
C TYR A 43 4.24 11.63 3.44
N LYS A 44 4.47 12.29 4.58
CA LYS A 44 4.08 13.68 4.79
C LYS A 44 5.15 14.50 5.48
N VAL A 45 5.44 15.66 4.91
CA VAL A 45 6.21 16.70 5.59
C VAL A 45 5.33 17.32 6.67
N VAL A 46 5.73 17.19 7.93
CA VAL A 46 4.98 17.68 9.10
C VAL A 46 5.65 18.87 9.77
N GLY A 47 6.84 19.26 9.32
CA GLY A 47 7.52 20.45 9.81
C GLY A 47 8.98 20.51 9.41
N ILE A 48 9.74 21.32 10.13
CA ILE A 48 11.17 21.53 9.95
C ILE A 48 11.86 21.46 11.30
N CYS A 49 13.08 20.94 11.31
CA CYS A 49 13.95 20.88 12.48
C CYS A 49 15.12 21.83 12.24
N TYR A 50 15.44 22.64 13.24
CA TYR A 50 16.64 23.47 13.25
C TYR A 50 17.67 22.84 14.17
N TRP A 51 18.88 22.67 13.66
CA TRP A 51 20.02 22.13 14.38
C TRP A 51 21.12 23.18 14.37
N LEU A 52 21.84 23.31 15.48
CA LEU A 52 23.01 24.17 15.54
C LEU A 52 24.25 23.30 15.28
N LEU A 53 24.91 23.50 14.14
CA LEU A 53 26.17 22.82 13.83
C LEU A 53 27.34 23.73 14.15
N CYS A 54 28.11 23.41 15.18
CA CYS A 54 29.31 24.15 15.57
C CYS A 54 30.59 23.49 15.06
N GLY A 55 31.50 24.30 14.55
CA GLY A 55 32.87 23.92 14.24
C GLY A 55 33.87 24.91 14.84
N PRO A 56 35.17 24.75 14.56
CA PRO A 56 36.24 25.58 15.14
C PRO A 56 36.09 27.09 14.85
N HIS A 57 35.42 27.46 13.75
CA HIS A 57 35.24 28.85 13.31
C HIS A 57 33.84 29.40 13.61
N GLY A 58 33.08 28.75 14.50
CA GLY A 58 31.74 29.18 14.90
C GLY A 58 30.64 28.21 14.51
N CYS A 59 29.39 28.62 14.74
CA CYS A 59 28.21 27.79 14.57
C CYS A 59 27.32 28.26 13.42
N LYS A 60 26.68 27.31 12.74
CA LYS A 60 25.70 27.57 11.66
C LYS A 60 24.42 26.79 11.95
N VAL A 61 23.28 27.45 11.78
CA VAL A 61 21.98 26.77 11.81
C VAL A 61 21.84 25.92 10.55
N LYS A 62 21.50 24.65 10.73
CA LYS A 62 21.15 23.69 9.69
C LYS A 62 19.68 23.36 9.81
N THR A 63 19.00 23.30 8.68
CA THR A 63 17.57 22.99 8.62
C THR A 63 17.39 21.61 8.00
N SER A 64 16.59 20.77 8.63
CA SER A 64 16.16 19.48 8.10
C SER A 64 14.64 19.43 8.01
N VAL A 65 14.11 18.62 7.10
CA VAL A 65 12.67 18.38 6.98
C VAL A 65 12.24 17.34 8.02
N LYS A 66 11.17 17.61 8.76
CA LYS A 66 10.54 16.63 9.64
C LYS A 66 9.46 15.88 8.85
N VAL A 67 9.62 14.58 8.78
CA VAL A 67 8.76 13.69 8.00
C VAL A 67 8.00 12.75 8.93
N ARG A 68 6.69 12.62 8.71
CA ARG A 68 5.88 11.52 9.21
C ARG A 68 5.75 10.51 8.07
N HIS A 69 5.98 9.24 8.38
CA HIS A 69 5.73 8.12 7.49
C HIS A 69 5.24 6.95 8.33
N TYR A 70 4.41 6.09 7.73
CA TYR A 70 4.00 4.81 8.29
C TYR A 70 5.01 3.74 7.89
N VAL A 71 5.53 2.97 8.85
CA VAL A 71 6.42 1.83 8.60
C VAL A 71 5.66 0.56 8.94
N PRO A 72 5.38 -0.33 7.97
CA PRO A 72 4.79 -1.61 8.26
C PRO A 72 5.83 -2.58 8.81
N ASP A 73 5.81 -2.81 10.14
CA ASP A 73 6.77 -3.68 10.85
C ASP A 73 6.35 -5.16 10.88
N ALA A 74 5.16 -5.50 10.35
CA ALA A 74 4.64 -6.86 10.34
C ALA A 74 3.85 -7.18 9.08
N VAL A 75 3.94 -8.43 8.64
CA VAL A 75 3.14 -9.00 7.55
C VAL A 75 2.24 -10.08 8.15
N VAL A 76 0.93 -9.95 7.94
CA VAL A 76 -0.07 -10.93 8.39
C VAL A 76 -0.64 -11.64 7.17
N SER A 77 -0.54 -12.97 7.14
CA SER A 77 -1.09 -13.80 6.05
C SER A 77 -2.34 -14.53 6.53
N SER A 78 -3.48 -14.33 5.86
CA SER A 78 -4.72 -15.07 6.08
C SER A 78 -5.10 -15.83 4.82
N TYR A 79 -5.25 -17.15 4.93
CA TYR A 79 -5.54 -18.03 3.79
C TYR A 79 -6.46 -19.17 4.23
N ALA A 80 -7.23 -19.72 3.29
CA ALA A 80 -8.32 -20.65 3.59
C ALA A 80 -7.86 -22.06 3.99
N ASN A 81 -6.73 -22.52 3.43
CA ASN A 81 -6.24 -23.88 3.62
C ASN A 81 -4.84 -23.87 4.22
N THR A 82 -4.60 -24.66 5.26
CA THR A 82 -3.27 -24.84 5.87
C THR A 82 -2.23 -25.19 4.80
N GLY A 83 -1.06 -24.55 4.84
CA GLY A 83 0.01 -24.73 3.86
C GLY A 83 -0.17 -23.92 2.55
N SER A 84 -1.35 -23.39 2.27
CA SER A 84 -1.60 -22.57 1.08
C SER A 84 -1.28 -21.09 1.30
N ASN A 85 -0.18 -20.78 2.00
CA ASN A 85 0.28 -19.40 2.13
C ASN A 85 0.74 -18.90 0.73
N PRO A 86 0.20 -17.80 0.20
CA PRO A 86 0.65 -17.27 -1.09
C PRO A 86 2.08 -16.72 -1.05
N TRP A 87 2.64 -16.46 0.14
CA TRP A 87 4.00 -15.98 0.29
C TRP A 87 5.01 -17.12 0.11
N THR A 88 5.67 -17.13 -1.04
CA THR A 88 6.48 -18.25 -1.56
C THR A 88 7.62 -18.70 -0.66
N GLU A 89 8.23 -17.78 0.10
CA GLU A 89 9.39 -18.07 0.94
C GLU A 89 8.99 -18.69 2.28
N VAL A 90 7.72 -18.57 2.68
CA VAL A 90 7.18 -19.10 3.94
C VAL A 90 6.11 -20.17 3.72
N SER A 91 5.67 -20.39 2.48
CA SER A 91 4.81 -21.52 2.14
C SER A 91 5.58 -22.81 2.36
N ALA A 92 5.07 -23.65 3.26
CA ALA A 92 5.61 -24.97 3.59
C ALA A 92 5.03 -26.04 2.66
#